data_AF-A0A1A0HDG3-F1
#
_entry.id   AF-A0A1A0HDG3-F1
#
_cell.length_a   1.000
_cell.length_b   1.000
_cell.length_c   1.000
_cell.angle_alpha   90.00
_cell.angle_beta   90.00
_cell.angle_gamma   90.00
#
_symmetry.space_group_name_H-M   'P 1'
#
loop_
_entity.id
_entity.type
_entity.pdbx_description
1 polymer ?
#
loop_
_entity_poly.entity_id
_entity_poly.type
_entity_poly.pdbx_seq_one_letter_code
_entity_poly.pdbx_strand_id
1 'polypeptide(L)'
;SRVIRLTLSHLLLLLLCIASLALAIESSVIENVSYKNLNPRPYDNCEANDLIKLLACCNDVLASLDDCKAGDLACECCALQSMDLTCYNLCPGNPSTNFLAVLFDDCSSLNDVNACNIPFKRVDGDRPASFRNRKATVDTV
;
A
#
# COMPACT_ATOMS: atom_id res chain seq x y z
N SER A 1 36.14 64.81 -9.32
CA SER A 1 35.72 63.60 -10.04
C SER A 1 34.45 62.99 -9.46
N ARG A 2 33.27 63.47 -9.86
CA ARG A 2 31.98 62.88 -9.48
C ARG A 2 31.63 61.65 -10.32
N VAL A 3 32.05 61.64 -11.59
CA VAL A 3 31.84 60.53 -12.54
C VAL A 3 32.53 59.24 -12.07
N ILE A 4 33.78 59.33 -11.58
CA ILE A 4 34.55 58.17 -11.09
C ILE A 4 33.90 57.52 -9.86
N ARG A 5 33.26 58.32 -8.99
CA ARG A 5 32.55 57.80 -7.81
C ARG A 5 31.26 57.07 -8.21
N LEU A 6 30.59 57.56 -9.25
CA LEU A 6 29.37 56.95 -9.79
C LEU A 6 29.68 55.61 -10.49
N THR A 7 30.75 55.56 -11.30
CA THR A 7 31.17 54.32 -11.98
C THR A 7 31.65 53.26 -11.00
N LEU A 8 32.36 53.66 -9.93
CA LEU A 8 32.78 52.75 -8.87
C LEU A 8 31.57 52.16 -8.12
N SER A 9 30.55 52.98 -7.84
CA SER A 9 29.31 52.53 -7.18
C SER A 9 28.53 51.54 -8.04
N HIS A 10 28.42 51.79 -9.35
CA HIS A 10 27.74 50.86 -10.26
C HIS A 10 28.50 49.54 -10.42
N LEU A 11 29.84 49.58 -10.49
CA LEU A 11 30.67 48.38 -10.55
C LEU A 11 30.55 47.54 -9.28
N LEU A 12 30.50 48.17 -8.10
CA LEU A 12 30.32 47.50 -6.82
C LEU A 12 28.94 46.83 -6.71
N LEU A 13 27.89 47.51 -7.17
CA LEU A 13 26.52 46.99 -7.18
C LEU A 13 26.39 45.78 -8.13
N LEU A 14 27.08 45.83 -9.27
CA LEU A 14 27.09 44.75 -10.25
C LEU A 14 27.83 43.52 -9.70
N LEU A 15 28.98 43.71 -9.04
CA LEU A 15 29.73 42.65 -8.34
C LEU A 15 28.91 41.96 -7.23
N LEU A 16 28.18 42.73 -6.43
CA LEU A 16 27.29 42.18 -5.40
C LEU A 16 26.16 41.34 -6.01
N CYS A 17 25.60 41.80 -7.14
CA CYS A 17 24.51 41.10 -7.82
C CYS A 17 24.96 39.74 -8.42
N ILE A 18 26.18 39.67 -8.95
CA ILE A 18 26.74 38.42 -9.50
C ILE A 18 27.05 37.43 -8.37
N ALA A 19 27.56 37.89 -7.23
CA ALA A 19 27.83 37.04 -6.07
C ALA A 19 26.55 36.38 -5.51
N SER A 20 25.43 37.11 -5.47
CA SER A 20 24.13 36.53 -5.10
C SER A 20 23.61 35.48 -6.08
N LEU A 21 23.95 35.59 -7.37
CA LEU A 21 23.53 34.62 -8.38
C LEU A 21 24.36 33.33 -8.32
N ALA A 22 25.64 33.42 -7.93
CA ALA A 22 26.53 32.27 -7.81
C ALA A 22 26.14 31.32 -6.65
N LEU A 23 25.56 31.83 -5.57
CA LEU A 23 25.09 31.00 -4.44
C LEU A 23 23.78 30.23 -4.73
N ALA A 24 23.12 30.47 -5.85
CA ALA A 24 21.88 29.79 -6.22
C ALA A 24 22.11 28.53 -7.10
N ILE A 25 23.37 28.19 -7.42
CA ILE A 25 23.72 27.13 -8.39
C ILE A 25 24.32 25.90 -7.70
N GLU A 26 23.81 25.47 -6.55
CA GLU A 26 24.19 24.18 -5.96
C GLU A 26 22.97 23.49 -5.33
N SER A 27 22.06 22.98 -6.16
CA SER A 27 21.16 21.87 -5.81
C SER A 27 20.48 21.31 -7.04
N SER A 28 21.22 20.67 -7.95
CA SER A 28 20.62 19.71 -8.89
C SER A 28 21.63 18.78 -9.56
N VAL A 29 22.62 18.27 -8.81
CA VAL A 29 23.43 17.15 -9.28
C VAL A 29 23.21 15.97 -8.34
N ILE A 30 22.05 15.35 -8.47
CA ILE A 30 21.89 13.94 -8.13
C ILE A 30 21.80 13.22 -9.47
N GLU A 31 22.95 12.79 -9.97
CA GLU A 31 23.06 11.72 -10.96
C GLU A 31 22.54 10.43 -10.31
N ASN A 32 21.22 10.30 -10.24
CA ASN A 32 20.61 8.98 -10.25
C ASN A 32 20.16 8.77 -11.69
N VAL A 33 20.91 7.96 -12.43
CA VAL A 33 20.41 7.30 -13.64
C VAL A 33 19.30 6.34 -13.20
N SER A 34 18.15 6.93 -12.87
CA SER A 34 16.91 6.25 -12.58
C SER A 34 16.27 5.94 -13.92
N TYR A 35 16.11 4.67 -14.21
CA TYR A 35 15.38 4.19 -15.37
C TYR A 35 14.00 4.87 -15.41
N LYS A 36 13.84 5.89 -16.26
CA LYS A 36 12.54 6.57 -16.44
C LYS A 36 11.63 5.63 -17.19
N ASN A 37 10.75 4.95 -16.45
CA ASN A 37 9.64 4.22 -17.05
C ASN A 37 8.74 5.24 -17.77
N LEU A 38 8.72 5.17 -19.11
CA LEU A 38 7.93 6.05 -19.97
C LEU A 38 6.41 5.88 -19.81
N ASN A 39 5.99 4.82 -19.11
CA ASN A 39 4.62 4.59 -18.67
C ASN A 39 4.60 4.37 -17.16
N PRO A 40 4.74 5.44 -16.35
CA PRO A 40 4.60 5.34 -14.90
C PRO A 40 3.23 4.74 -14.60
N ARG A 41 3.19 3.68 -13.80
CA ARG A 41 1.90 3.21 -13.32
C ARG A 41 1.29 4.34 -12.47
N PRO A 42 -0.01 4.64 -12.61
CA PRO A 42 -0.66 5.75 -11.93
C PRO A 42 -0.82 5.56 -10.40
N TYR A 43 -0.17 4.54 -9.83
CA TYR A 43 -0.25 4.21 -8.42
C TYR A 43 1.06 4.64 -7.76
N ASP A 44 0.98 5.76 -7.05
CA ASP A 44 2.01 6.12 -6.10
C ASP A 44 2.01 5.10 -4.94
N ASN A 45 3.19 4.67 -4.52
CA ASN A 45 3.46 4.16 -3.15
C ASN A 45 3.03 2.73 -2.78
N CYS A 46 3.32 1.74 -3.63
CA CYS A 46 3.32 0.34 -3.19
C CYS A 46 4.68 -0.30 -3.47
N GLU A 47 5.43 -0.63 -2.42
CA GLU A 47 6.69 -1.36 -2.56
C GLU A 47 6.41 -2.76 -3.14
N ALA A 48 7.32 -3.28 -3.96
CA ALA A 48 7.16 -4.60 -4.59
C ALA A 48 6.90 -5.72 -3.56
N ASN A 49 7.56 -5.66 -2.39
CA ASN A 49 7.37 -6.63 -1.32
C ASN A 49 5.98 -6.55 -0.70
N ASP A 50 5.46 -5.34 -0.50
CA ASP A 50 4.12 -5.12 0.04
C ASP A 50 3.04 -5.50 -0.96
N LEU A 51 3.29 -5.30 -2.26
CA LEU A 51 2.41 -5.79 -3.32
C LEU A 51 2.33 -7.31 -3.32
N ILE A 52 3.47 -8.00 -3.19
CA ILE A 52 3.51 -9.47 -3.16
C ILE A 52 2.74 -9.99 -1.95
N LYS A 53 2.92 -9.37 -0.78
CA LYS A 53 2.17 -9.72 0.43
C LYS A 53 0.67 -9.47 0.24
N LEU A 54 0.27 -8.32 -0.29
CA LEU A 54 -1.14 -8.02 -0.56
C LEU A 54 -1.76 -9.05 -1.49
N LEU A 55 -1.07 -9.43 -2.57
CA LEU A 55 -1.54 -10.46 -3.49
C LEU A 55 -1.68 -11.82 -2.80
N ALA A 56 -0.75 -12.18 -1.91
CA ALA A 56 -0.87 -13.41 -1.11
C ALA A 56 -2.11 -13.36 -0.20
N CYS A 57 -2.34 -12.25 0.49
CA CYS A 57 -3.53 -12.04 1.32
C CYS A 57 -4.84 -12.20 0.52
N CYS A 58 -4.92 -11.56 -0.65
CA CYS A 58 -6.10 -11.66 -1.50
C CYS A 58 -6.33 -13.12 -1.95
N ASN A 59 -5.28 -13.84 -2.33
CA ASN A 59 -5.39 -15.23 -2.74
C ASN A 59 -5.79 -16.16 -1.60
N ASP A 60 -5.30 -15.92 -0.37
CA ASP A 60 -5.68 -16.71 0.80
C ASP A 60 -7.16 -16.51 1.18
N VAL A 61 -7.66 -15.26 1.08
CA VAL A 61 -9.08 -14.97 1.26
C VAL A 61 -9.90 -15.64 0.16
N LEU A 62 -9.54 -15.49 -1.11
CA LEU A 62 -10.23 -16.14 -2.23
C LEU A 62 -10.29 -17.66 -2.08
N ALA A 63 -9.18 -18.30 -1.69
CA ALA A 63 -9.15 -19.74 -1.44
C ALA A 63 -10.05 -20.17 -0.27
N SER A 64 -10.30 -19.29 0.69
CA SER A 64 -11.23 -19.53 1.80
C SER A 64 -12.69 -19.29 1.37
N LEU A 65 -12.92 -18.35 0.45
CA LEU A 65 -14.23 -18.08 -0.13
C LEU A 65 -14.70 -19.20 -1.07
N ASP A 66 -13.79 -19.97 -1.68
CA ASP A 66 -14.16 -21.16 -2.48
C ASP A 66 -14.93 -22.20 -1.64
N ASP A 67 -14.71 -22.25 -0.33
CA ASP A 67 -15.45 -23.13 0.59
C ASP A 67 -16.83 -22.55 0.97
N CYS A 68 -17.07 -21.27 0.69
CA CYS A 68 -18.29 -20.55 1.03
C CYS A 68 -19.35 -20.71 -0.05
N LYS A 69 -20.58 -21.02 0.38
CA LYS A 69 -21.73 -20.95 -0.53
C LYS A 69 -22.01 -19.49 -0.87
N ALA A 70 -22.28 -19.21 -2.14
CA ALA A 70 -22.62 -17.86 -2.59
C ALA A 70 -23.77 -17.25 -1.75
N GLY A 71 -23.53 -16.05 -1.21
CA GLY A 71 -24.48 -15.32 -0.38
C GLY A 71 -24.49 -15.74 1.10
N ASP A 72 -23.54 -16.57 1.52
CA ASP A 72 -23.32 -16.89 2.93
C ASP A 72 -22.37 -15.87 3.57
N LEU A 73 -22.95 -14.72 3.97
CA LEU A 73 -22.20 -13.60 4.54
C LEU A 73 -21.36 -14.01 5.77
N ALA A 74 -21.85 -14.95 6.59
CA ALA A 74 -21.11 -15.41 7.76
C ALA A 74 -19.81 -16.16 7.36
N CYS A 75 -19.87 -16.98 6.31
CA CYS A 75 -18.70 -17.66 5.77
C CYS A 75 -17.71 -16.65 5.15
N GLU A 76 -18.23 -15.73 4.34
CA GLU A 76 -17.44 -14.70 3.65
C GLU A 76 -16.69 -13.81 4.66
N CYS A 77 -17.37 -13.41 5.74
CA CYS A 77 -16.79 -12.62 6.81
C CYS A 77 -15.87 -13.42 7.72
N CYS A 78 -16.11 -14.72 7.90
CA CYS A 78 -15.16 -15.58 8.58
C CYS A 78 -13.83 -15.69 7.80
N ALA A 79 -13.91 -15.89 6.49
CA ALA A 79 -12.74 -15.90 5.62
C ALA A 79 -11.94 -14.60 5.76
N LEU A 80 -12.63 -13.46 5.74
CA LEU A 80 -12.01 -12.15 5.96
C LEU A 80 -11.38 -12.01 7.35
N GLN A 81 -12.10 -12.37 8.42
CA GLN A 81 -11.59 -12.29 9.81
C GLN A 81 -10.40 -13.22 10.07
N SER A 82 -10.26 -14.29 9.29
CA SER A 82 -9.15 -15.24 9.38
C SER A 82 -7.87 -14.77 8.66
N MET A 83 -7.96 -13.71 7.85
CA MET A 83 -6.84 -13.12 7.13
C MET A 83 -5.84 -12.46 8.09
N ASP A 84 -4.57 -12.39 7.69
CA ASP A 84 -3.54 -11.70 8.46
C ASP A 84 -3.85 -10.20 8.60
N LEU A 85 -3.74 -9.69 9.83
CA LEU A 85 -3.97 -8.28 10.15
C LEU A 85 -3.02 -7.31 9.41
N THR A 86 -1.85 -7.80 9.01
CA THR A 86 -0.90 -7.01 8.23
C THR A 86 -1.43 -6.64 6.85
N CYS A 87 -2.37 -7.42 6.30
CA CYS A 87 -2.91 -7.23 4.96
C CYS A 87 -3.75 -5.96 4.79
N TYR A 88 -4.42 -5.50 5.85
CA TYR A 88 -5.37 -4.37 5.78
C TYR A 88 -4.72 -3.03 5.45
N ASN A 89 -3.43 -2.88 5.75
CA ASN A 89 -2.71 -1.61 5.58
C ASN A 89 -1.73 -1.64 4.40
N LEU A 90 -1.70 -2.74 3.63
CA LEU A 90 -0.79 -2.85 2.49
C LEU A 90 -1.33 -2.06 1.30
N CYS A 91 -0.47 -1.20 0.76
CA CYS A 91 -0.66 -0.53 -0.53
C CYS A 91 -2.03 0.16 -0.69
N PRO A 92 -2.32 1.19 0.13
CA PRO A 92 -3.58 1.91 0.05
C PRO A 92 -3.80 2.48 -1.37
N GLY A 93 -4.99 2.26 -1.92
CA GLY A 93 -5.35 2.73 -3.28
C GLY A 93 -4.93 1.78 -4.41
N ASN A 94 -4.33 0.62 -4.12
CA ASN A 94 -4.08 -0.41 -5.12
C ASN A 94 -5.41 -1.10 -5.51
N PRO A 95 -5.66 -1.41 -6.79
CA PRO A 95 -6.91 -2.06 -7.22
C PRO A 95 -7.17 -3.41 -6.55
N SER A 96 -6.13 -4.15 -6.15
CA SER A 96 -6.28 -5.39 -5.37
C SER A 96 -6.87 -5.13 -3.97
N THR A 97 -6.68 -3.94 -3.40
CA THR A 97 -7.34 -3.55 -2.14
C THR A 97 -8.83 -3.28 -2.32
N ASN A 98 -9.31 -2.98 -3.53
CA ASN A 98 -10.74 -2.73 -3.76
C ASN A 98 -11.59 -3.96 -3.44
N PHE A 99 -11.12 -5.16 -3.82
CA PHE A 99 -11.80 -6.41 -3.48
C PHE A 99 -11.93 -6.57 -1.97
N LEU A 100 -10.83 -6.38 -1.24
CA LEU A 100 -10.79 -6.52 0.20
C LEU A 100 -11.65 -5.45 0.90
N ALA A 101 -11.66 -4.22 0.38
CA ALA A 101 -12.46 -3.13 0.90
C ALA A 101 -13.96 -3.38 0.74
N VAL A 102 -14.40 -3.91 -0.41
CA VAL A 102 -15.80 -4.30 -0.62
C VAL A 102 -16.20 -5.42 0.35
N LEU A 103 -15.39 -6.47 0.44
CA LEU A 103 -15.66 -7.57 1.37
C LEU A 103 -15.69 -7.09 2.83
N PHE A 104 -14.82 -6.15 3.20
CA PHE A 104 -14.82 -5.54 4.52
C PHE A 104 -16.09 -4.72 4.79
N ASP A 105 -16.59 -3.98 3.81
CA ASP A 105 -17.83 -3.22 3.93
C ASP A 105 -19.05 -4.14 4.08
N ASP A 106 -19.13 -5.21 3.28
CA ASP A 106 -20.17 -6.23 3.38
C ASP A 106 -20.18 -6.87 4.79
N CYS A 107 -18.99 -7.04 5.38
CA CYS A 107 -18.80 -7.61 6.70
C CYS A 107 -18.98 -6.64 7.87
N SER A 108 -19.28 -5.37 7.61
CA SER A 108 -19.45 -4.34 8.64
C SER A 108 -20.47 -4.72 9.73
N SER A 109 -21.55 -5.40 9.34
CA SER A 109 -22.61 -5.87 10.26
C SER A 109 -22.16 -6.99 11.22
N LEU A 110 -21.06 -7.67 10.90
CA LEU A 110 -20.50 -8.78 11.67
C LEU A 110 -19.12 -8.46 12.28
N ASN A 111 -18.67 -7.21 12.25
CA ASN A 111 -17.35 -6.83 12.77
C ASN A 111 -17.23 -6.98 14.30
N ASP A 112 -18.33 -6.80 15.04
CA ASP A 112 -18.35 -6.89 16.50
C ASP A 112 -18.48 -8.33 17.01
N VAL A 113 -18.69 -9.29 16.11
CA VAL A 113 -18.87 -10.71 16.43
C VAL A 113 -17.86 -11.56 15.67
N ASN A 114 -17.51 -12.71 16.24
CA ASN A 114 -16.69 -13.67 15.51
C ASN A 114 -17.57 -14.37 14.48
N ALA A 115 -17.46 -13.97 13.20
CA ALA A 115 -18.25 -14.53 12.10
C ALA A 115 -18.00 -16.03 11.92
N CYS A 116 -16.80 -16.51 12.28
CA CYS A 116 -16.47 -17.93 12.24
C CYS A 116 -17.23 -18.79 13.25
N ASN A 117 -17.86 -18.18 14.27
CA ASN A 117 -18.69 -18.89 15.24
C ASN A 117 -20.16 -18.99 14.78
N ILE A 118 -20.53 -18.34 13.67
CA ILE A 118 -21.88 -18.40 13.12
C ILE A 118 -21.98 -19.64 12.23
N PRO A 119 -23.02 -20.49 12.36
CA PRO A 119 -23.20 -21.64 11.48
C PRO A 119 -23.42 -21.19 10.03
N PHE A 120 -22.60 -21.67 9.11
CA PHE A 120 -22.71 -21.38 7.68
C PHE A 120 -22.74 -22.66 6.83
N LYS A 121 -23.31 -22.57 5.62
CA LYS A 121 -23.40 -23.67 4.65
C LYS A 121 -22.15 -23.65 3.76
N ARG A 122 -21.33 -24.70 3.86
CA ARG A 122 -20.22 -24.91 2.92
C ARG A 122 -20.73 -25.44 1.59
N VAL A 123 -20.00 -25.19 0.51
CA VAL A 123 -20.25 -25.88 -0.77
C VAL A 123 -19.95 -27.36 -0.57
N ASP A 124 -20.87 -28.23 -1.00
CA ASP A 124 -20.73 -29.68 -0.85
C ASP A 124 -19.54 -30.16 -1.71
N GLY A 125 -18.40 -30.44 -1.07
CA GLY A 125 -17.17 -30.86 -1.72
C GLY A 125 -16.07 -31.26 -0.72
N ASP A 126 -16.19 -32.45 -0.14
CA ASP A 126 -15.12 -33.27 0.50
C ASP A 126 -13.86 -32.56 1.03
N ARG A 127 -14.02 -31.62 1.96
CA ARG A 127 -12.97 -31.34 2.95
C ARG A 127 -13.58 -31.40 4.34
N PRO A 128 -13.13 -32.32 5.22
CA PRO A 128 -13.64 -32.36 6.58
C PRO A 128 -13.41 -31.00 7.22
N ALA A 129 -14.40 -30.53 7.98
CA ALA A 129 -14.36 -29.33 8.80
C ALA A 129 -13.34 -29.49 9.94
N SER A 130 -12.07 -29.71 9.62
CA SER A 130 -10.99 -29.47 10.55
C SER A 130 -10.84 -27.97 10.63
N PHE A 131 -11.32 -27.40 11.72
CA PHE A 131 -10.92 -26.10 12.21
C PHE A 131 -9.40 -26.09 12.29
N ARG A 132 -8.75 -25.79 11.16
CA ARG A 132 -7.30 -25.66 11.10
C ARG A 132 -6.99 -24.32 11.73
N ASN A 133 -6.90 -24.37 13.06
CA ASN A 133 -6.32 -23.38 13.93
C ASN A 133 -4.87 -23.16 13.45
N ARG A 134 -4.70 -22.38 12.37
CA ARG A 134 -3.41 -22.17 11.68
C ARG A 134 -2.53 -21.15 12.41
N LYS A 135 -2.75 -20.98 13.73
CA LYS A 135 -1.99 -20.06 14.59
C LYS A 135 -1.45 -20.73 15.86
N ALA A 136 -1.20 -22.04 15.81
CA ALA A 136 -0.55 -22.76 16.91
C ALA A 136 0.45 -23.81 16.41
N THR A 137 1.36 -23.45 15.48
CA THR A 137 2.56 -24.27 15.20
C THR A 137 3.61 -23.48 14.41
N VAL A 138 4.07 -22.35 14.95
CA VAL A 138 5.38 -21.76 14.59
C VAL A 138 6.03 -21.34 15.89
N ASP A 139 6.38 -22.31 16.73
CA ASP A 139 7.26 -22.16 17.91
C ASP A 139 7.71 -23.56 18.37
N THR A 140 8.26 -24.36 17.45
CA THR A 140 9.18 -25.46 17.80
C THR A 140 9.94 -25.90 16.55
N VAL A 141 11.04 -25.22 16.21
CA VAL A 141 12.36 -25.79 15.88
C VAL A 141 13.41 -24.74 16.23
#